data_AF-A0A6P1IK53-F1
#
_entry.id   AF-A0A6P1IK53-F1
#
_cell.length_a   1.000
_cell.length_b   1.000
_cell.length_c   1.000
_cell.angle_alpha   90.00
_cell.angle_beta   90.00
_cell.angle_gamma   90.00
#
_symmetry.space_group_name_H-M   'P 1'
#
loop_
_entity.id
_entity.type
_entity.pdbx_description
1 polymer ?
#
loop_
_entity_poly.entity_id
_entity_poly.type
_entity_poly.pdbx_seq_one_letter_code
_entity_poly.pdbx_strand_id
1 'polypeptide(L)'
;MRHDPAQVPLADLPTAQALVAHLRGLAQRQGMHLDAALRPPPPEPSTCCGRGCNGCVWEGFYEALHHWRTDALGLLKTATAGPAGSPA
;
A
#
# COMPACT_ATOMS: atom_id res chain seq x y z
N MET A 1 2.33 20.39 -4.21
CA MET A 1 2.09 19.84 -2.85
C MET A 1 2.46 18.36 -2.87
N ARG A 2 3.45 17.94 -2.08
CA ARG A 2 3.76 16.51 -1.92
C ARG A 2 2.74 15.96 -0.93
N HIS A 3 1.72 15.25 -1.40
CA HIS A 3 0.86 14.47 -0.51
C HIS A 3 1.72 13.35 0.05
N ASP A 4 1.84 13.29 1.37
CA ASP A 4 2.53 12.20 2.02
C ASP A 4 1.66 10.93 1.93
N PRO A 5 2.11 9.87 1.26
CA PRO A 5 1.32 8.66 1.08
C PRO A 5 0.98 7.97 2.41
N ALA A 6 1.71 8.25 3.51
CA ALA A 6 1.40 7.73 4.85
C ALA A 6 0.30 8.54 5.58
N GLN A 7 -0.10 9.70 5.05
CA GLN A 7 -1.15 10.54 5.62
C GLN A 7 -2.49 10.40 4.87
N VAL A 8 -2.52 9.66 3.74
CA VAL A 8 -3.75 9.45 2.96
C VAL A 8 -4.75 8.62 3.78
N PRO A 9 -5.98 9.11 4.01
CA PRO A 9 -7.00 8.36 4.72
C PRO A 9 -7.50 7.19 3.86
N LEU A 10 -7.39 5.98 4.40
CA LEU A 10 -7.94 4.77 3.79
C LEU A 10 -9.41 4.62 4.16
N ALA A 11 -10.23 5.59 3.74
CA ALA A 11 -11.67 5.61 4.02
C ALA A 11 -12.52 5.06 2.86
N ASP A 12 -11.93 4.97 1.67
CA ASP A 12 -12.62 4.58 0.43
C ASP A 12 -11.76 3.61 -0.37
N LEU A 13 -12.42 2.64 -1.01
CA LEU A 13 -11.79 1.69 -1.93
C LEU A 13 -10.98 2.36 -3.06
N PRO A 14 -11.51 3.35 -3.83
CA PRO A 14 -10.74 3.98 -4.89
C PRO A 14 -9.46 4.66 -4.38
N THR A 15 -9.51 5.29 -3.21
CA THR A 15 -8.33 5.91 -2.57
C THR A 15 -7.29 4.86 -2.18
N ALA A 16 -7.74 3.74 -1.61
CA ALA A 16 -6.91 2.59 -1.29
C ALA A 16 -6.21 2.00 -2.53
N GLN A 17 -6.95 1.75 -3.61
CA GLN A 17 -6.40 1.22 -4.86
C GLN A 17 -5.40 2.20 -5.50
N ALA A 18 -5.72 3.51 -5.50
CA ALA A 18 -4.82 4.53 -6.01
C ALA A 18 -3.49 4.57 -5.23
N LEU A 19 -3.55 4.44 -3.90
CA LEU A 19 -2.36 4.40 -3.05
C LEU A 19 -1.49 3.17 -3.36
N VAL A 20 -2.09 2.00 -3.49
CA VAL A 20 -1.37 0.76 -3.85
C VAL A 20 -0.69 0.90 -5.20
N ALA A 21 -1.42 1.38 -6.22
CA ALA A 21 -0.88 1.61 -7.55
C ALA A 21 0.28 2.63 -7.53
N HIS A 22 0.15 3.70 -6.75
CA HIS A 22 1.19 4.70 -6.59
C HIS A 22 2.48 4.11 -5.98
N LEU A 23 2.36 3.35 -4.89
CA LEU A 23 3.50 2.71 -4.23
C LEU A 23 4.16 1.67 -5.13
N ARG A 24 3.38 0.83 -5.84
CA ARG A 24 3.89 -0.10 -6.85
C ARG A 24 4.69 0.63 -7.93
N GLY A 25 4.18 1.75 -8.43
CA GLY A 25 4.88 2.58 -9.42
C GLY A 25 6.21 3.13 -8.91
N LEU A 26 6.28 3.55 -7.64
CA LEU A 26 7.53 3.98 -7.02
C LEU A 26 8.55 2.84 -6.91
N ALA A 27 8.11 1.67 -6.46
CA ALA A 27 9.00 0.51 -6.32
C ALA A 27 9.51 0.02 -7.68
N GLN A 28 8.64 -0.04 -8.70
CA GLN A 28 9.02 -0.44 -10.05
C GLN A 28 10.08 0.49 -10.64
N ARG A 29 10.01 1.80 -10.37
CA ARG A 29 11.04 2.76 -10.76
C ARG A 29 12.39 2.51 -10.09
N GLN A 30 12.40 1.85 -8.93
CA GLN A 30 13.60 1.39 -8.24
C GLN A 30 14.01 -0.05 -8.62
N GLY A 31 13.33 -0.66 -9.61
CA GLY A 31 13.59 -2.03 -10.03
C GLY A 31 13.06 -3.09 -9.07
N MET A 32 12.15 -2.72 -8.16
CA MET A 32 11.57 -3.61 -7.17
C MET A 32 10.10 -3.88 -7.43
N HIS A 33 9.63 -5.07 -7.06
CA HIS A 33 8.21 -5.41 -7.13
C HIS A 33 7.64 -5.59 -5.73
N LEU A 34 6.83 -4.63 -5.26
CA LEU A 34 6.25 -4.68 -3.90
C LEU A 34 5.40 -5.93 -3.68
N ASP A 35 4.73 -6.47 -4.70
CA ASP A 35 3.95 -7.71 -4.58
C ASP A 35 4.79 -8.98 -4.49
N ALA A 36 6.06 -8.92 -4.92
CA ALA A 36 7.01 -10.00 -4.72
C ALA A 36 7.72 -9.86 -3.37
N ALA A 37 7.93 -8.62 -2.91
CA ALA A 37 8.61 -8.32 -1.65
C ALA A 37 7.69 -8.33 -0.42
N LEU A 38 6.41 -7.99 -0.58
CA LEU A 38 5.35 -8.08 0.43
C LEU A 38 4.29 -9.08 0.01
N ARG A 39 3.50 -9.54 0.99
CA ARG A 39 2.26 -10.25 0.72
C ARG A 39 1.36 -9.39 -0.20
N PRO A 40 0.69 -9.98 -1.21
CA PRO A 40 -0.25 -9.25 -2.06
C PRO A 40 -1.31 -8.54 -1.21
N PRO A 41 -1.78 -7.36 -1.65
CA PRO A 41 -2.80 -6.61 -0.93
C PRO A 41 -4.05 -7.49 -0.74
N PRO A 42 -4.78 -7.29 0.38
CA PRO A 42 -5.95 -8.10 0.69
C PRO A 42 -6.97 -8.03 -0.47
N PRO A 43 -7.58 -9.17 -0.87
CA PRO A 43 -8.59 -9.17 -1.92
C PRO A 43 -9.79 -8.31 -1.49
N GLU A 44 -10.38 -7.61 -2.45
CA GLU A 44 -11.54 -6.76 -2.20
C GLU A 44 -12.68 -7.61 -1.64
N PRO A 45 -13.29 -7.18 -0.52
CA PRO A 45 -14.39 -7.95 0.04
C PRO A 45 -15.60 -7.87 -0.87
N SER A 46 -16.06 -9.03 -1.33
CA SER A 46 -17.16 -9.17 -2.30
C SER A 46 -18.55 -8.90 -1.71
N THR A 47 -18.68 -8.79 -0.38
CA THR A 47 -19.95 -8.53 0.31
C THR A 47 -19.83 -7.37 1.29
N CYS A 48 -20.09 -6.16 0.81
CA CYS A 48 -20.47 -5.05 1.68
C CYS A 48 -21.99 -5.10 1.91
N CYS A 49 -22.42 -5.26 3.16
CA CYS A 49 -23.84 -5.30 3.51
C CYS A 49 -24.57 -3.97 3.24
N GLY A 50 -23.86 -2.90 2.85
CA GLY A 50 -24.39 -1.57 2.54
C GLY A 50 -25.06 -0.85 3.72
N ARG A 51 -25.07 -1.47 4.91
CA ARG A 51 -25.87 -1.06 6.06
C ARG A 51 -25.12 -0.30 7.15
N GLY A 52 -23.80 -0.08 6.97
CA GLY A 52 -22.99 0.64 7.95
C GLY A 52 -22.98 -0.03 9.33
N CYS A 53 -22.89 -1.36 9.38
CA CYS A 53 -22.81 -2.09 10.65
C CYS A 53 -21.40 -2.03 11.24
N ASN A 54 -21.31 -1.93 12.58
CA ASN A 54 -20.09 -2.11 13.36
C ASN A 54 -19.52 -3.52 13.08
N GLY A 55 -18.37 -3.63 12.42
CA GLY A 55 -17.83 -4.88 11.89
C GLY A 55 -17.95 -5.00 10.36
N CYS A 56 -17.78 -3.90 9.63
CA CYS A 56 -17.69 -3.96 8.18
C CYS A 56 -16.40 -4.70 7.81
N VAL A 57 -16.49 -5.64 6.88
CA VAL A 57 -15.32 -6.32 6.27
C VAL A 57 -14.26 -5.33 5.75
N TRP A 58 -14.68 -4.10 5.47
CA TRP A 58 -13.84 -2.96 5.16
C TRP A 58 -12.87 -2.57 6.29
N GLU A 59 -13.23 -2.70 7.56
CA GLU A 59 -12.35 -2.39 8.69
C GLU A 59 -11.10 -3.27 8.67
N GLY A 60 -11.28 -4.60 8.52
CA GLY A 60 -10.16 -5.53 8.37
C GLY A 60 -9.37 -5.31 7.08
N PHE A 61 -10.04 -4.93 6.00
CA PHE A 61 -9.39 -4.55 4.74
C PHE A 61 -8.52 -3.30 4.91
N TYR A 62 -9.05 -2.23 5.53
CA TYR A 62 -8.32 -0.98 5.74
C TYR A 62 -7.18 -1.14 6.75
N GLU A 63 -7.36 -1.93 7.81
CA GLU A 63 -6.30 -2.26 8.76
C GLU A 63 -5.17 -3.01 8.06
N ALA A 64 -5.48 -4.11 7.36
CA ALA A 64 -4.48 -4.88 6.60
C ALA A 64 -3.77 -4.01 5.55
N LEU A 65 -4.50 -3.11 4.88
CA LEU A 65 -3.92 -2.16 3.93
C LEU A 65 -3.04 -1.11 4.61
N HIS A 66 -3.37 -0.67 5.82
CA HIS A 66 -2.55 0.24 6.61
C HIS A 66 -1.20 -0.40 6.97
N HIS A 67 -1.22 -1.67 7.40
CA HIS A 67 -0.01 -2.44 7.66
C HIS A 67 0.81 -2.60 6.38
N TRP A 68 0.18 -3.04 5.28
CA TRP A 68 0.85 -3.19 3.99
C TRP A 68 1.51 -1.89 3.49
N ARG A 69 0.81 -0.76 3.61
CA ARG A 69 1.35 0.57 3.27
C ARG A 69 2.60 0.88 4.09
N THR A 70 2.58 0.58 5.39
CA THR A 70 3.67 0.88 6.30
C THR A 70 4.92 0.08 5.94
N ASP A 71 4.75 -1.22 5.68
CA ASP A 71 5.82 -2.10 5.23
C ASP A 71 6.37 -1.68 3.86
N ALA A 72 5.50 -1.31 2.91
CA ALA A 72 5.88 -0.85 1.58
C ALA A 72 6.73 0.43 1.64
N LEU A 73 6.32 1.39 2.47
CA LEU A 73 7.10 2.61 2.73
C LEU A 73 8.43 2.29 3.41
N GLY A 74 8.45 1.32 4.33
CA GLY A 74 9.68 0.81 4.94
C GLY A 74 10.66 0.27 3.89
N LEU A 75 10.19 -0.60 3.00
CA LEU A 75 11.02 -1.14 1.91
C LEU A 75 11.50 -0.07 0.94
N LEU A 76 10.64 0.88 0.55
CA LEU A 76 11.03 1.99 -0.31
C LEU A 76 12.10 2.88 0.35
N LYS A 77 11.97 3.15 1.66
CA LYS A 77 12.98 3.87 2.45
C LYS A 77 14.29 3.09 2.51
N THR A 78 14.24 1.79 2.75
CA THR A 78 15.43 0.93 2.78
C THR A 78 16.08 0.83 1.41
N ALA A 79 15.32 0.76 0.32
CA ALA A 79 15.85 0.68 -1.04
C ALA A 79 16.48 1.98 -1.50
N THR A 80 15.95 3.14 -1.10
CA THR A 80 16.64 4.42 -1.31
C THR A 80 17.83 4.62 -0.38
N ALA A 81 17.90 3.91 0.75
CA ALA A 81 19.01 3.94 1.70
C ALA A 81 20.09 2.88 1.41
N GLY A 82 19.77 1.85 0.62
CA GLY A 82 20.72 0.89 0.06
C GLY A 82 21.67 1.62 -0.88
N PRO A 83 22.98 1.35 -0.82
CA PRO A 83 23.98 2.21 -1.41
C PRO A 83 23.76 2.29 -2.91
N ALA A 84 23.68 3.52 -3.44
CA ALA A 84 24.14 3.78 -4.78
C ALA A 84 25.55 3.18 -4.90
N GLY A 85 25.68 2.02 -5.53
CA GLY A 85 26.94 1.30 -5.56
C GLY A 85 26.85 -0.12 -6.10
N SER A 86 26.63 -0.24 -7.41
CA SER A 86 27.51 -1.04 -8.28
C SER A 86 27.12 -0.89 -9.76
N PRO A 87 27.79 0.02 -10.49
CA PRO A 87 28.11 -0.20 -11.90
C PRO A 87 29.52 -0.79 -11.98
N ALA A 88 29.64 -2.04 -12.39
CA ALA A 88 30.86 -2.61 -12.99
C ALA A 88 30.47 -3.81 -13.87
#